data_AF-A0A917VNI3-F1
#
_entry.id   AF-A0A917VNI3-F1
#
_cell.length_a   1.000
_cell.length_b   1.000
_cell.length_c   1.000
_cell.angle_alpha   90.00
_cell.angle_beta   90.00
_cell.angle_gamma   90.00
#
_symmetry.space_group_name_H-M   'P 1'
#
loop_
_entity.id
_entity.type
_entity.pdbx_description
1 polymer ?
#
loop_
_entity_poly.entity_id
_entity_poly.type
_entity_poly.pdbx_seq_one_letter_code
_entity_poly.pdbx_strand_id
1 'polypeptide(L)'
;MKGNYLRPSIVAAGMDPDALGGPGAGTGSLEFLNSGEAKAWRDIWGAGHGIGAVTEVGPTAAIVDRLGAEYDRARHRLAALS
;
A
#
# COMPACT_ATOMS: atom_id res chain seq x y z
N MET A 1 -16.88 -1.45 -0.60
CA MET A 1 -15.72 -0.73 -0.02
C MET A 1 -14.47 -1.28 -0.72
N LYS A 2 -13.72 -0.46 -1.49
CA LYS A 2 -12.52 -0.94 -2.20
C LYS A 2 -11.39 -1.09 -1.18
N GLY A 3 -11.02 -2.31 -0.82
CA GLY A 3 -9.84 -2.54 0.00
C GLY A 3 -8.58 -2.29 -0.81
N ASN A 4 -7.65 -1.49 -0.31
CA ASN A 4 -6.33 -1.31 -0.93
C ASN A 4 -5.39 -2.35 -0.33
N TYR A 5 -5.19 -3.46 -1.02
CA TYR A 5 -4.39 -4.59 -0.56
C TYR A 5 -3.03 -4.64 -1.25
N LEU A 6 -2.02 -5.09 -0.53
CA LEU A 6 -0.69 -5.31 -1.08
C LEU A 6 -0.69 -6.57 -1.95
N ARG A 7 -0.52 -6.41 -3.26
CA ARG A 7 -0.31 -7.51 -4.21
C ARG A 7 0.68 -8.58 -3.71
N PRO A 8 1.85 -8.22 -3.16
CA PRO A 8 2.79 -9.21 -2.62
C PRO A 8 2.22 -10.07 -1.49
N SER A 9 1.34 -9.51 -0.63
CA SER A 9 0.71 -10.27 0.47
C SER A 9 -0.27 -11.32 -0.05
N ILE A 10 -0.96 -11.02 -1.15
CA ILE A 10 -1.88 -11.95 -1.82
C ILE A 10 -1.10 -13.12 -2.43
N VAL A 11 -0.01 -12.82 -3.15
CA VAL A 11 0.87 -13.84 -3.75
C VAL A 11 1.50 -14.70 -2.66
N ALA A 12 1.97 -14.10 -1.56
CA ALA A 12 2.55 -14.83 -0.44
C ALA A 12 1.57 -15.79 0.25
N ALA A 13 0.28 -15.45 0.22
CA ALA A 13 -0.79 -16.32 0.69
C ALA A 13 -1.23 -17.38 -0.34
N GLY A 14 -0.49 -17.54 -1.44
CA GLY A 14 -0.75 -18.55 -2.47
C GLY A 14 -1.91 -18.21 -3.41
N MET A 15 -2.36 -16.95 -3.43
CA MET A 15 -3.51 -16.50 -4.20
C MET A 15 -3.10 -15.69 -5.43
N ASP A 16 -3.94 -15.72 -6.45
CA ASP A 16 -3.78 -14.89 -7.65
C ASP A 16 -4.33 -13.47 -7.40
N PRO A 17 -3.50 -12.42 -7.44
CA PRO A 17 -3.94 -11.04 -7.24
C PRO A 17 -4.90 -10.53 -8.32
N ASP A 18 -4.87 -11.10 -9.52
CA ASP A 18 -5.74 -10.69 -10.63
C ASP A 18 -7.12 -11.37 -10.55
N ALA A 19 -7.22 -12.48 -9.81
CA ALA A 19 -8.47 -13.14 -9.48
C ALA A 19 -9.31 -12.41 -8.40
N LEU A 20 -8.73 -11.42 -7.71
CA LEU A 20 -9.37 -10.71 -6.58
C LEU A 20 -10.32 -9.55 -6.94
N GLY A 21 -10.59 -9.35 -8.24
CA GLY A 21 -11.73 -8.57 -8.70
C GLY A 21 -11.36 -7.26 -9.39
N GLY A 22 -11.68 -7.20 -10.68
CA GLY A 22 -11.69 -5.97 -11.47
C GLY A 22 -12.87 -5.04 -11.13
N PRO A 23 -12.98 -3.89 -11.83
CA PRO A 23 -14.03 -2.90 -11.59
C PRO A 23 -15.42 -3.53 -11.83
N GLY A 24 -16.21 -3.69 -10.76
CA GLY A 24 -17.53 -4.34 -10.81
C GLY A 24 -17.65 -5.61 -9.98
N ALA A 25 -16.56 -6.13 -9.41
CA ALA A 25 -16.64 -7.19 -8.41
C ALA A 25 -17.41 -6.67 -7.18
N GLY A 26 -18.67 -7.09 -7.06
CA GLY A 26 -19.50 -6.85 -5.89
C GLY A 26 -18.87 -7.46 -4.63
N THR A 27 -19.62 -7.46 -3.54
CA THR A 27 -19.25 -7.94 -2.20
C THR A 27 -18.74 -9.40 -2.10
N GLY A 28 -18.53 -10.10 -3.22
CA GLY A 28 -17.93 -11.44 -3.33
C GLY A 28 -16.42 -11.50 -3.06
N SER A 29 -15.74 -10.37 -2.86
CA SER A 29 -14.34 -10.30 -2.37
C SER A 29 -14.24 -10.68 -0.87
N LEU A 30 -15.09 -11.57 -0.38
CA LEU A 30 -15.03 -12.12 0.98
C LEU A 30 -15.10 -13.65 1.01
N GLU A 31 -15.37 -14.35 -0.10
CA GLU A 31 -15.36 -15.82 -0.13
C GLU A 31 -13.97 -16.40 0.17
N PHE A 32 -12.90 -15.67 -0.15
CA PHE A 32 -11.52 -16.03 0.20
C PHE A 32 -11.22 -15.94 1.71
N LEU A 33 -12.04 -15.24 2.51
CA LEU A 33 -11.87 -15.22 3.98
C LEU A 33 -12.23 -16.56 4.63
N ASN A 34 -12.94 -17.45 3.91
CA ASN A 34 -13.53 -18.69 4.44
C ASN A 34 -12.82 -19.98 3.97
N SER A 35 -11.86 -19.92 3.03
CA SER A 35 -11.04 -21.08 2.67
C SER A 35 -9.92 -21.25 3.69
N GLY A 36 -10.13 -22.17 4.65
CA GLY A 36 -9.37 -22.33 5.90
C GLY A 36 -7.84 -22.52 5.86
N GLU A 37 -7.16 -22.33 4.73
CA GLU A 37 -5.69 -22.40 4.62
C GLU A 37 -4.99 -21.03 4.75
N ALA A 38 -5.64 -19.93 4.36
CA ALA A 38 -5.12 -18.57 4.54
C ALA A 38 -6.12 -17.75 5.37
N LYS A 39 -5.72 -17.32 6.57
CA LYS A 39 -6.56 -16.44 7.38
C LYS A 39 -6.34 -15.03 6.87
N ALA A 40 -7.21 -14.57 5.99
CA ALA A 40 -7.04 -13.29 5.32
C ALA A 40 -6.94 -12.06 6.24
N TRP A 41 -7.44 -12.12 7.48
CA TRP A 41 -7.18 -11.07 8.48
C TRP A 41 -5.74 -11.05 9.00
N ARG A 42 -4.99 -12.15 8.82
CA ARG A 42 -3.58 -12.31 9.20
C ARG A 42 -2.64 -12.17 7.99
N ASP A 43 -3.04 -12.75 6.87
CA ASP A 43 -2.15 -12.99 5.73
C ASP A 43 -2.32 -11.97 4.58
N ILE A 44 -3.46 -11.25 4.51
CA ILE A 44 -3.68 -10.18 3.52
C ILE A 44 -3.51 -8.82 4.18
N TRP A 45 -2.57 -8.03 3.65
CA TRP A 45 -2.16 -6.77 4.27
C TRP A 45 -2.74 -5.59 3.49
N GLY A 46 -3.39 -4.68 4.21
CA GLY A 46 -3.86 -3.42 3.66
C GLY A 46 -2.75 -2.37 3.59
N ALA A 47 -2.83 -1.47 2.62
CA ALA A 47 -1.95 -0.31 2.52
C ALA A 47 -2.75 0.97 2.26
N GLY A 48 -2.25 2.11 2.74
CA GLY A 48 -2.84 3.42 2.43
C GLY A 48 -2.58 3.84 0.98
N HIS A 49 -3.31 4.85 0.49
CA HIS A 49 -3.14 5.40 -0.86
C HIS A 49 -1.73 5.92 -1.15
N GLY A 50 -0.95 6.25 -0.12
CA GLY A 50 0.44 6.71 -0.23
C GLY A 50 1.47 5.63 -0.53
N ILE A 51 1.09 4.34 -0.58
CA ILE A 51 2.06 3.25 -0.77
C ILE A 51 2.83 3.32 -2.09
N GLY A 52 2.23 3.90 -3.14
CA GLY A 52 2.87 4.03 -4.45
C GLY A 52 4.10 4.95 -4.46
N ALA A 53 4.27 5.81 -3.45
CA ALA A 53 5.44 6.67 -3.31
C ALA A 53 6.62 5.98 -2.58
N VAL A 54 6.38 4.80 -2.00
CA VAL A 54 7.42 4.04 -1.27
C VAL A 54 8.18 3.16 -2.25
N THR A 55 9.44 3.50 -2.51
CA THR A 55 10.28 2.82 -3.51
C THR A 55 11.45 2.03 -2.89
N GLU A 56 11.73 2.24 -1.61
CA GLU A 56 12.88 1.63 -0.94
C GLU A 56 12.59 1.33 0.53
N VAL A 57 13.36 0.42 1.09
CA VAL A 57 13.41 0.14 2.52
C VAL A 57 14.69 0.74 3.08
N GLY A 58 14.61 1.48 4.18
CA GLY A 58 15.76 2.12 4.78
C GLY A 58 15.58 2.41 6.27
N PRO A 59 16.64 2.87 6.94
CA PRO A 59 16.57 3.27 8.34
C PRO A 59 15.56 4.41 8.55
N THR A 60 14.79 4.35 9.63
CA THR A 60 13.82 5.41 9.97
C THR A 60 14.47 6.79 10.01
N ALA A 61 15.67 6.92 10.58
CA ALA A 61 16.40 8.18 10.64
C ALA A 61 16.65 8.77 9.25
N ALA A 62 17.14 7.96 8.31
CA ALA A 62 17.40 8.40 6.94
C ALA A 62 16.12 8.87 6.22
N ILE A 63 14.99 8.21 6.48
CA ILE A 63 13.69 8.61 5.91
C ILE A 63 13.24 9.96 6.49
N VAL A 64 13.37 10.16 7.80
CA VAL A 64 13.01 11.41 8.47
C VAL A 64 13.88 12.56 7.97
N ASP A 65 15.20 12.35 7.88
CA ASP A 65 16.15 13.35 7.38
C ASP A 65 15.83 13.76 5.94
N ARG A 66 15.52 12.79 5.07
CA ARG A 66 15.10 13.06 3.69
C ARG A 66 13.84 13.92 3.65
N LEU A 67 12.81 13.55 4.41
CA LEU A 67 11.53 14.27 4.43
C LEU A 67 11.72 15.72 4.90
N GLY A 68 12.56 15.96 5.91
CA GLY A 68 12.91 17.31 6.36
C GLY A 68 13.56 18.13 5.25
N ALA A 69 14.57 17.57 4.59
CA ALA A 69 15.28 18.25 3.50
C ALA A 69 14.37 18.54 2.29
N GLU A 70 13.45 17.64 1.93
CA GLU A 70 12.48 17.84 0.85
C GLU A 70 11.49 18.95 1.17
N TYR A 71 11.00 18.99 2.41
CA TYR A 71 10.11 20.05 2.87
C TYR A 71 10.78 21.43 2.80
N ASP A 72 12.01 21.56 3.28
CA ASP A 72 12.74 22.83 3.25
C ASP A 72 12.98 23.31 1.82
N ARG A 73 13.36 22.40 0.91
CA ARG A 73 13.48 22.72 -0.52
C ARG A 73 12.16 23.21 -1.11
N ALA A 74 11.04 22.56 -0.78
CA ALA A 74 9.73 22.99 -1.24
C ALA A 74 9.36 24.38 -0.71
N ARG A 75 9.63 24.66 0.58
CA ARG A 75 9.44 25.98 1.18
C ARG A 75 10.26 27.07 0.47
N HIS A 76 11.54 26.81 0.23
CA HIS A 76 12.41 27.74 -0.47
C HIS A 76 11.94 28.01 -1.91
N ARG A 77 11.50 26.96 -2.62
CA ARG A 77 10.95 27.12 -3.97
C ARG A 77 9.69 28.00 -3.98
N LEU A 78 8.79 27.83 -3.01
CA LEU A 78 7.59 28.65 -2.90
C LEU A 78 7.93 30.12 -2.57
N ALA A 79 8.87 30.36 -1.66
CA ALA A 79 9.32 31.70 -1.30
C ALA A 79 10.03 32.43 -2.46
N ALA A 80 10.64 31.70 -3.39
CA ALA A 80 11.26 32.27 -4.58
C ALA A 80 10.28 32.58 -5.72
N LEU A 81 9.01 32.18 -5.59
CA LEU A 81 7.94 32.44 -6.57
C LEU A 81 7.06 33.64 -6.19
N SER A 82 7.24 34.17 -4.98
CA SER A 82 6.56 35.37 -4.44
C SER A 82 7.44 36.60 -4.57
#